data_AF-A0A355B7L7-F1
#
_entry.id   AF-A0A355B7L7-F1
#
_cell.length_a   1.000
_cell.length_b   1.000
_cell.length_c   1.000
_cell.angle_alpha   90.00
_cell.angle_beta   90.00
_cell.angle_gamma   90.00
#
_symmetry.space_group_name_H-M   'P 1'
#
loop_
_entity.id
_entity.type
_entity.pdbx_description
1 polymer ?
#
loop_
_entity_poly.entity_id
_entity_poly.type
_entity_poly.pdbx_seq_one_letter_code
_entity_poly.pdbx_strand_id
1 'polypeptide(L)'
;KLYTKAGVNPMAGCLPALMQLPVFYALFQFFPSMFDLRQKSFLWANDLSSYDSIYKLPFKIPFYGDHVSLFPILASIAIFFYMKMT
;
A
#
# COMPACT_ATOMS: atom_id res chain seq x y z
N LYS A 1 -1.14 -33.62 5.32
CA LYS A 1 0.08 -34.20 5.94
C LYS A 1 1.36 -34.07 5.10
N LEU A 2 1.30 -33.65 3.83
CA LEU A 2 2.50 -33.44 2.99
C LEU A 2 3.32 -32.21 3.45
N TYR A 3 2.67 -31.07 3.65
CA TYR A 3 3.31 -29.83 4.16
C TYR A 3 3.97 -30.01 5.53
N THR A 4 3.31 -30.72 6.46
CA THR A 4 3.85 -31.03 7.80
C THR A 4 5.03 -32.01 7.74
N LYS A 5 5.05 -32.97 6.80
CA LYS A 5 6.19 -33.88 6.60
C LYS A 5 7.39 -33.19 5.94
N ALA A 6 7.14 -32.19 5.09
CA ALA A 6 8.18 -31.38 4.45
C ALA A 6 8.67 -30.22 5.34
N GLY A 7 8.12 -30.05 6.55
CA GLY A 7 8.49 -28.97 7.47
C GLY A 7 8.08 -27.57 7.00
N VAL A 8 7.24 -27.46 5.97
CA VAL A 8 6.87 -26.17 5.35
C VAL A 8 5.53 -25.70 5.90
N ASN A 9 5.52 -24.51 6.49
CA ASN A 9 4.30 -23.90 7.02
C ASN A 9 3.57 -23.11 5.92
N PRO A 10 2.33 -23.48 5.52
CA PRO A 10 1.59 -22.77 4.48
C PRO A 10 1.30 -21.30 4.83
N MET A 11 1.35 -20.93 6.11
CA MET A 11 1.22 -19.53 6.56
C MET A 11 2.54 -18.74 6.56
N ALA A 12 3.68 -19.36 6.21
CA ALA A 12 4.95 -18.64 6.13
C ALA A 12 4.89 -17.47 5.12
N GLY A 13 3.99 -17.52 4.12
CA GLY A 13 3.77 -16.43 3.17
C GLY A 13 3.17 -15.15 3.79
N CYS A 14 2.45 -15.23 4.92
CA CYS A 14 1.89 -14.04 5.59
C CYS A 14 2.82 -13.45 6.66
N LEU A 15 3.89 -14.17 7.03
CA LEU A 15 4.85 -13.73 8.04
C LEU A 15 5.65 -12.48 7.59
N PRO A 16 6.11 -12.36 6.34
CA PRO A 16 6.75 -11.13 5.84
C PRO A 16 5.80 -9.94 5.84
N ALA A 17 4.52 -10.16 5.52
CA ALA A 17 3.51 -9.09 5.52
C ALA A 17 3.29 -8.53 6.93
N LEU A 18 3.20 -9.41 7.94
CA LEU A 18 3.07 -9.00 9.35
C LEU A 18 4.29 -8.22 9.83
N MET A 19 5.50 -8.63 9.46
CA MET A 19 6.73 -7.91 9.82
C MET A 19 6.86 -6.55 9.12
N GLN A 20 6.21 -6.37 7.96
CA GLN A 20 6.23 -5.13 7.19
C GLN A 20 5.18 -4.10 7.67
N LEU A 21 4.10 -4.53 8.33
CA LEU A 21 3.05 -3.63 8.86
C LEU A 21 3.58 -2.50 9.76
N PRO A 22 4.49 -2.73 10.73
CA PRO A 22 5.04 -1.66 11.57
C PRO A 22 5.79 -0.60 10.77
N VAL A 23 6.51 -1.01 9.71
CA VAL A 23 7.26 -0.09 8.85
C VAL A 23 6.31 0.80 8.06
N PHE A 24 5.26 0.22 7.46
CA PHE A 24 4.24 1.01 6.78
C PHE A 24 3.53 1.97 7.72
N TYR A 25 3.18 1.51 8.93
CA TYR A 25 2.53 2.37 9.92
C TYR A 25 3.40 3.57 10.31
N ALA A 26 4.70 3.34 10.54
CA ALA A 26 5.64 4.42 10.83
C ALA A 26 5.72 5.44 9.68
N LEU A 27 5.76 4.99 8.43
CA LEU A 27 5.75 5.87 7.26
C LEU A 27 4.46 6.68 7.15
N PHE A 28 3.29 6.06 7.36
CA PHE A 28 1.99 6.76 7.34
C PHE A 28 1.88 7.86 8.39
N GLN A 29 2.54 7.72 9.54
CA GLN A 29 2.61 8.79 10.54
C GLN A 29 3.71 9.82 10.26
N PHE A 30 4.81 9.41 9.64
CA PHE A 30 5.93 10.28 9.34
C PHE A 30 5.59 11.35 8.29
N PHE A 31 4.94 10.96 7.18
CA PHE A 31 4.59 11.90 6.10
C PHE A 31 3.76 13.12 6.55
N PRO A 32 2.68 12.98 7.34
CA PRO A 32 1.92 14.13 7.83
C PRO A 32 2.63 14.92 8.95
N SER A 33 3.60 14.31 9.64
CA SER A 33 4.35 14.97 10.73
C SER A 33 5.47 15.88 10.22
N MET A 34 5.94 15.67 8.99
CA MET A 34 7.01 16.45 8.36
C MET A 34 6.45 17.71 7.68
N PHE A 35 6.69 18.88 8.28
CA PHE A 35 6.21 20.16 7.76
C PHE A 35 6.78 20.51 6.37
N ASP A 36 8.02 20.13 6.08
CA ASP A 36 8.69 20.41 4.79
C ASP A 36 8.12 19.63 3.60
N LEU A 37 7.46 18.49 3.86
CA LEU A 37 6.85 17.65 2.84
C LEU A 37 5.38 18.01 2.57
N ARG A 38 4.80 18.86 3.41
CA ARG A 38 3.43 19.38 3.25
C ARG A 38 3.36 20.26 2.00
N GLN A 39 2.37 20.03 1.14
CA GLN A 39 2.19 20.77 -0.12
C GLN A 39 3.35 20.63 -1.12
N LYS A 40 4.18 19.58 -1.00
CA LYS A 40 5.16 19.25 -2.04
C LYS A 40 4.50 18.40 -3.12
N SER A 41 4.61 18.87 -4.36
CA SER A 41 4.17 18.12 -5.54
C SER A 41 5.24 17.10 -5.96
N PHE A 42 4.81 15.88 -6.27
CA PHE A 42 5.66 14.82 -6.81
C PHE A 42 4.91 14.05 -7.91
N LEU A 43 5.45 14.13 -9.13
CA LEU A 43 4.84 13.61 -10.37
C LEU A 43 3.39 14.07 -10.55
N TRP A 44 2.42 13.24 -10.19
CA TRP A 44 0.98 13.50 -10.32
C TRP A 44 0.31 13.86 -8.99
N ALA A 45 0.97 13.59 -7.86
CA ALA A 45 0.47 13.93 -6.54
C ALA A 45 0.83 15.38 -6.22
N ASN A 46 -0.18 16.22 -5.96
CA ASN A 46 0.04 17.63 -5.63
C ASN A 46 0.46 17.86 -4.17
N ASP A 47 0.21 16.89 -3.29
CA ASP A 47 0.59 16.95 -1.88
C ASP A 47 0.99 15.55 -1.36
N LEU A 48 2.27 15.40 -1.02
CA LEU A 48 2.87 14.18 -0.45
C LEU A 48 2.44 13.87 1.00
N SER A 49 1.91 14.85 1.73
CA SER A 49 1.41 14.67 3.10
C SER A 49 -0.02 14.09 3.13
N SER A 50 -0.71 14.07 1.99
CA SER A 50 -2.09 13.58 1.88
C SER A 50 -2.20 12.39 0.94
N TYR A 51 -3.37 11.77 0.88
CA TYR A 51 -3.62 10.70 -0.07
C TYR A 51 -3.69 11.25 -1.50
N ASP A 52 -3.14 10.48 -2.45
CA ASP A 52 -3.19 10.82 -3.87
C ASP A 52 -4.61 10.58 -4.43
N SER A 53 -5.14 11.50 -5.24
CA SER A 53 -6.45 11.37 -5.87
C SER A 53 -6.42 11.82 -7.33
N ILE A 54 -6.46 10.88 -8.28
CA ILE A 54 -6.52 11.18 -9.71
C ILE A 54 -7.96 11.52 -10.12
N TYR A 55 -8.91 10.73 -9.60
CA TYR A 55 -10.31 10.83 -9.97
C TYR A 55 -11.18 10.74 -8.71
N LYS A 56 -12.07 11.71 -8.55
CA LYS A 56 -13.10 11.69 -7.52
C LYS A 56 -14.38 11.12 -8.12
N LEU A 57 -14.88 10.07 -7.51
CA LEU A 57 -16.14 9.44 -7.88
C LEU A 57 -17.28 10.38 -7.44
N PRO A 58 -18.34 10.53 -8.25
CA PRO A 58 -19.51 11.32 -7.87
C PRO A 58 -20.37 10.63 -6.80
N PHE A 59 -20.03 9.41 -6.41
CA PHE A 59 -20.70 8.62 -5.38
C PHE A 59 -19.68 8.02 -4.42
N LYS A 60 -20.07 7.84 -3.16
CA LYS A 60 -19.24 7.23 -2.13
C LYS A 60 -19.54 5.73 -2.05
N ILE A 61 -18.53 4.91 -2.31
CA ILE A 61 -18.64 3.45 -2.16
C ILE A 61 -18.39 3.13 -0.67
N PRO A 62 -19.26 2.35 0.00
CA PRO A 62 -19.02 1.86 1.35
C PRO A 62 -17.67 1.12 1.42
N PHE A 63 -16.86 1.38 2.46
CA PHE A 63 -15.50 0.86 2.68
C PHE A 63 -14.37 1.36 1.75
N TYR A 64 -14.66 1.77 0.51
CA TYR A 64 -13.63 2.25 -0.42
C TYR A 64 -13.44 3.79 -0.39
N GLY A 65 -14.53 4.54 -0.22
CA GLY A 65 -14.50 6.00 -0.26
C GLY A 65 -15.00 6.59 -1.58
N ASP A 66 -14.58 7.83 -1.85
CA ASP A 66 -15.05 8.69 -2.95
C ASP A 66 -13.93 9.05 -3.94
N HIS A 67 -12.73 8.49 -3.79
CA HIS A 67 -11.57 8.82 -4.61
C HIS A 67 -10.80 7.58 -5.05
N VAL A 68 -10.14 7.71 -6.20
CA VAL A 68 -9.25 6.69 -6.77
C VAL A 68 -7.82 7.19 -6.72
N SER A 69 -6.96 6.47 -6.00
CA SER A 69 -5.53 6.78 -5.82
C SER A 69 -4.66 5.99 -6.81
N LEU A 70 -3.65 6.63 -7.43
CA LEU A 70 -2.75 5.95 -8.37
C LEU A 70 -1.75 5.05 -7.65
N PHE A 71 -1.17 5.53 -6.54
CA PHE A 71 -0.11 4.80 -5.83
C PHE A 71 -0.52 3.37 -5.43
N PRO A 72 -1.71 3.12 -4.85
CA PRO A 72 -2.15 1.76 -4.53
C PRO A 72 -2.35 0.89 -5.77
N ILE A 73 -2.82 1.46 -6.88
CA ILE A 73 -3.00 0.74 -8.15
C ILE A 73 -1.64 0.31 -8.70
N LEU A 74 -0.68 1.23 -8.74
CA LEU A 74 0.68 0.95 -9.20
C LEU A 74 1.37 -0.09 -8.30
N ALA A 75 1.24 0.05 -6.98
CA ALA A 75 1.76 -0.92 -6.02
C ALA A 75 1.15 -2.32 -6.24
N SER A 76 -0.17 -2.39 -6.48
CA SER A 76 -0.85 -3.65 -6.75
C SER A 76 -0.36 -4.32 -8.04
N ILE A 77 -0.16 -3.52 -9.10
CA ILE A 77 0.41 -4.01 -10.36
C ILE A 77 1.84 -4.51 -10.15
N ALA A 78 2.67 -3.76 -9.43
CA ALA A 78 4.05 -4.15 -9.13
C ALA A 78 4.12 -5.46 -8.34
N ILE A 79 3.28 -5.61 -7.31
CA ILE A 79 3.18 -6.84 -6.50
C ILE A 79 2.71 -8.00 -7.38
N PHE A 80 1.74 -7.79 -8.28
CA PHE A 80 1.29 -8.82 -9.20
C PHE A 80 2.42 -9.32 -10.11
N PHE A 81 3.22 -8.41 -10.67
CA PHE A 81 4.40 -8.80 -11.45
C PHE A 81 5.45 -9.53 -10.60
N TYR A 82 5.74 -9.05 -9.39
CA TYR A 82 6.67 -9.71 -8.47
C TYR A 82 6.23 -11.15 -8.14
N MET A 83 4.95 -11.36 -7.87
CA MET A 83 4.36 -12.68 -7.62
C MET A 83 4.39 -13.61 -8.85
N LYS A 84 4.47 -13.06 -10.07
CA LYS A 84 4.59 -13.85 -11.30
C LYS A 84 6.03 -14.22 -11.65
N MET A 85 7.00 -13.43 -11.19
CA MET A 85 8.43 -13.67 -11.41
C MET A 85 9.06 -14.60 -10.35
N THR A 86 8.40 -14.77 -9.21
CA THR A 86 8.78 -15.68 -8.11
C THR A 86 8.05 -17.00 -8.24
#